data_AF-A0A9X3JMC5-F1
#
_entry.id   AF-A0A9X3JMC5-F1
#
_cell.length_a   1.000
_cell.length_b   1.000
_cell.length_c   1.000
_cell.angle_alpha   90.00
_cell.angle_beta   90.00
_cell.angle_gamma   90.00
#
_symmetry.space_group_name_H-M   'P 1'
#
loop_
_entity.id
_entity.type
_entity.pdbx_description
1 polymer ?
#
loop_
_entity_poly.entity_id
_entity_poly.type
_entity_poly.pdbx_seq_one_letter_code
_entity_poly.pdbx_strand_id
1 'polypeptide(L)' 'MTREPEQPEPEGGDPACWLDQVCPVCGRLTERLPSGRCATCGEPWD' A
#
# COMPACT_ATOMS: atom_id res chain seq x y z
N MET A 1 -40.87 8.21 8.01
CA MET A 1 -39.58 8.89 7.77
C MET A 1 -38.66 8.49 8.90
N THR A 2 -37.83 7.46 8.70
CA THR A 2 -36.76 7.10 9.63
C THR A 2 -35.56 6.81 8.75
N ARG A 3 -34.53 7.64 8.85
CA ARG A 3 -33.22 7.38 8.25
C ARG A 3 -32.41 6.69 9.35
N GLU A 4 -32.07 5.42 9.13
CA GLU A 4 -31.11 4.66 9.93
C GLU A 4 -29.80 5.48 10.01
N PRO A 5 -29.09 5.55 11.15
CA PRO A 5 -27.85 6.30 11.23
C PRO A 5 -26.87 5.72 10.21
N GLU A 6 -26.51 6.57 9.26
CA GLU A 6 -25.47 6.34 8.26
C GLU A 6 -24.18 6.05 9.04
N GLN A 7 -23.83 4.76 9.17
CA GLN A 7 -22.52 4.35 9.68
C GLN A 7 -21.49 5.14 8.88
N PRO A 8 -20.49 5.80 9.50
CA PRO A 8 -19.45 6.46 8.74
C PRO A 8 -18.72 5.35 7.96
N GLU A 9 -19.04 5.23 6.67
CA GLU A 9 -18.23 4.48 5.73
C GLU A 9 -16.81 5.01 5.90
N PRO A 10 -15.81 4.14 6.12
CA PRO A 10 -14.44 4.60 6.30
C PRO A 10 -14.09 5.44 5.08
N GLU A 11 -13.95 6.75 5.32
CA GLU A 11 -13.67 7.74 4.29
C GLU A 11 -12.46 7.22 3.51
N GLY A 12 -12.67 6.92 2.23
CA GLY A 12 -11.70 6.22 1.39
C GLY A 12 -10.36 6.94 1.35
N GLY A 13 -9.43 6.50 2.20
CA GLY A 13 -8.01 6.75 2.10
C GLY A 13 -7.33 5.45 1.75
N ASP A 14 -6.42 5.48 0.78
CA ASP A 14 -5.57 4.33 0.51
C ASP A 14 -4.77 4.02 1.79
N PRO A 15 -4.93 2.84 2.41
CA PRO A 15 -4.14 2.50 3.57
C PRO A 15 -2.68 2.58 3.14
N ALA A 16 -1.88 3.39 3.86
CA ALA A 16 -0.47 3.64 3.55
C ALA A 16 0.39 2.36 3.39
N CYS A 17 -0.15 1.18 3.72
CA CYS A 17 0.36 -0.13 3.32
C CYS A 17 0.71 -0.28 1.83
N TRP A 18 0.18 0.53 0.90
CA TRP A 18 0.64 0.49 -0.51
C TRP A 18 1.97 1.22 -0.74
N LEU A 19 2.37 2.16 0.13
CA LEU A 19 3.72 2.75 0.09
C LEU A 19 4.79 1.74 0.48
N ASP A 20 4.46 0.86 1.44
CA ASP A 20 5.29 -0.30 1.77
C ASP A 20 5.47 -1.26 0.59
N GLN A 21 4.74 -1.09 -0.52
CA GLN A 21 4.91 -1.88 -1.73
C GLN A 21 5.73 -1.17 -2.81
N VAL A 22 6.20 0.06 -2.55
CA VAL A 22 7.03 0.83 -3.48
C VAL A 22 8.50 0.76 -3.05
N CYS A 23 9.37 0.34 -3.96
CA CYS A 23 10.81 0.33 -3.69
C CYS A 23 11.33 1.77 -3.48
N PRO A 24 12.01 2.08 -2.37
CA PRO A 24 12.52 3.43 -2.10
C PRO A 24 13.64 3.85 -3.05
N VAL A 25 14.33 2.89 -3.67
CA VAL A 25 15.46 3.17 -4.58
C VAL A 25 15.00 3.50 -6.00
N CYS A 26 14.04 2.74 -6.55
CA CYS A 26 13.63 2.87 -7.96
C CYS A 26 12.17 3.28 -8.18
N GLY A 27 11.35 3.37 -7.12
CA GLY A 27 9.96 3.80 -7.19
C GLY A 27 8.99 2.80 -7.84
N ARG A 28 9.43 1.56 -8.07
CA ARG A 28 8.58 0.51 -8.67
C ARG A 28 7.74 -0.17 -7.60
N LEU A 29 6.45 -0.33 -7.90
CA LEU A 29 5.52 -1.13 -7.11
C LEU A 29 5.85 -2.63 -7.25
N THR A 30 5.83 -3.37 -6.16
CA THR A 30 5.90 -4.83 -6.15
C THR A 30 4.69 -5.39 -5.41
N GLU A 31 4.05 -6.42 -5.97
CA GLU A 31 2.83 -7.03 -5.37
C GLU A 31 3.16 -8.18 -4.40
N ARG A 32 4.43 -8.61 -4.34
CA ARG A 32 4.89 -9.73 -3.53
C ARG A 32 5.89 -9.19 -2.52
N LEU A 33 5.65 -9.42 -1.23
CA LEU A 33 6.58 -9.09 -0.14
C LEU A 33 8.00 -9.48 -0.59
N PRO A 34 8.88 -8.50 -0.81
CA PRO A 34 10.17 -8.77 -1.39
C PRO A 34 10.94 -9.58 -0.37
N SER A 35 11.70 -10.55 -0.86
CA SER A 35 12.57 -11.43 -0.09
C SER A 35 13.76 -10.66 0.53
N GLY A 36 13.56 -9.40 0.96
CA GLY A 36 14.57 -8.41 1.29
C GLY A 36 15.17 -7.68 0.08
N ARG A 37 14.73 -7.93 -1.15
CA ARG A 37 15.26 -7.30 -2.38
C ARG A 37 14.20 -7.01 -3.44
N CYS A 38 14.37 -5.91 -4.17
CA CYS A 38 13.50 -5.52 -5.28
C CYS A 38 13.68 -6.45 -6.48
N ALA A 39 12.59 -7.02 -7.01
CA ALA A 39 12.62 -7.84 -8.22
C ALA A 39 12.94 -7.05 -9.51
N THR A 40 12.82 -5.72 -9.50
CA THR A 40 13.09 -4.88 -10.68
C THR A 40 14.53 -4.38 -10.73
N CYS A 41 15.05 -3.79 -9.66
CA CYS A 41 16.42 -3.24 -9.64
C CYS A 41 17.44 -4.12 -8.90
N GLY A 42 17.01 -5.09 -8.10
CA GLY A 42 17.88 -5.98 -7.33
C GLY A 42 18.36 -5.42 -5.98
N GLU A 43 18.10 -4.16 -5.68
CA GLU A 43 18.53 -3.49 -4.44
C GLU A 43 17.78 -4.03 -3.21
N PRO A 44 18.46 -4.09 -2.05
CA PRO A 44 17.83 -4.48 -0.80
C PRO A 44 16.75 -3.48 -0.35
N TRP A 45 15.77 -3.99 0.39
CA TRP A 45 14.74 -3.18 1.05
C TRP A 45 15.20 -2.91 2.49
N ASP A 46 15.97 -1.84 2.68
CA ASP A 46 16.39 -1.27 3.97
C ASP A 46 16.47 0.25 3.84
#